data_AF-A0AAD1H778-F1
#
_entry.id   AF-A0AAD1H778-F1
#
_cell.length_a   1.000
_cell.length_b   1.000
_cell.length_c   1.000
_cell.angle_alpha   90.00
_cell.angle_beta   90.00
_cell.angle_gamma   90.00
#
_symmetry.space_group_name_H-M   'P 1'
#
loop_
_entity.id
_entity.type
_entity.pdbx_description
1 polymer ?
#
loop_
_entity_poly.entity_id
_entity_poly.type
_entity_poly.pdbx_seq_one_letter_code
_entity_poly.pdbx_strand_id
1 'polypeptide(L)'
;MSDPIETLMLANLLEVFNERDEAKRSAAIDRTYAQDVRWTDAEGVTTGREALEAKCVALQEQLGSLQFATAGPVRQLPNFGYLAWNLVDGVAPPQ
;
A
#
# COMPACT_ATOMS: atom_id res chain seq x y z
N MET A 1 -18.68 -9.59 7.82
CA MET A 1 -17.72 -9.68 6.71
C MET A 1 -17.29 -8.26 6.40
N SER A 2 -15.98 -8.00 6.31
CA SER A 2 -15.47 -6.67 5.95
C SER A 2 -15.83 -6.34 4.51
N ASP A 3 -16.02 -5.06 4.20
CA ASP A 3 -16.29 -4.61 2.83
C ASP A 3 -15.08 -4.98 1.94
N PRO A 4 -15.31 -5.56 0.74
CA PRO A 4 -14.21 -5.89 -0.18
C PRO A 4 -13.30 -4.69 -0.51
N ILE A 5 -13.87 -3.49 -0.66
CA ILE A 5 -13.09 -2.28 -0.96
C ILE A 5 -12.25 -1.87 0.24
N GLU A 6 -12.83 -1.88 1.44
CA GLU A 6 -12.10 -1.61 2.69
C GLU A 6 -10.92 -2.56 2.86
N THR A 7 -11.16 -3.86 2.63
CA THR A 7 -10.12 -4.90 2.70
C THR A 7 -9.00 -4.63 1.72
N LEU A 8 -9.31 -4.25 0.47
CA LEU A 8 -8.31 -3.94 -0.55
C LEU A 8 -7.53 -2.65 -0.23
N MET A 9 -8.18 -1.63 0.33
CA MET A 9 -7.50 -0.38 0.71
C MET A 9 -6.52 -0.58 1.86
N LEU A 10 -6.90 -1.38 2.86
CA LEU A 10 -6.02 -1.73 3.97
C LEU A 10 -4.85 -2.61 3.52
N ALA A 11 -5.12 -3.63 2.69
CA ALA A 11 -4.08 -4.49 2.13
C ALA A 11 -3.09 -3.69 1.27
N ASN A 12 -3.58 -2.79 0.42
CA ASN A 12 -2.76 -1.87 -0.36
C ASN A 12 -1.81 -1.07 0.55
N LEU A 13 -2.33 -0.38 1.56
CA LEU A 13 -1.51 0.50 2.38
C LEU A 13 -0.54 -0.27 3.29
N LEU A 14 -1.04 -1.27 4.03
CA LEU A 14 -0.32 -1.89 5.14
C LEU A 14 0.47 -3.14 4.71
N GLU A 15 -0.06 -3.92 3.78
CA GLU A 15 0.55 -5.19 3.38
C GLU A 15 1.39 -5.07 2.10
N VAL A 16 1.16 -4.03 1.29
CA VAL A 16 1.97 -3.76 0.09
C VAL A 16 2.98 -2.63 0.35
N PHE A 17 2.51 -1.42 0.62
CA PHE A 17 3.43 -0.28 0.75
C PHE A 17 4.20 -0.24 2.06
N ASN A 18 3.63 -0.76 3.17
CA ASN A 18 4.27 -0.72 4.49
C ASN A 18 5.04 -2.01 4.87
N GLU A 19 4.85 -3.12 4.15
CA GLU A 19 5.48 -4.42 4.46
C GLU A 19 6.94 -4.46 3.98
N ARG A 20 7.86 -4.76 4.89
CA ARG A 20 9.31 -4.77 4.62
C ARG A 20 9.80 -6.14 4.14
N ASP A 21 9.10 -7.21 4.48
CA ASP A 21 9.39 -8.56 4.03
C ASP A 21 8.96 -8.78 2.57
N GLU A 22 9.92 -9.08 1.70
CA GLU A 22 9.71 -9.27 0.26
C GLU A 22 8.70 -10.39 -0.07
N ALA A 23 8.78 -11.52 0.63
CA ALA A 23 7.91 -12.66 0.36
C ALA A 23 6.46 -12.35 0.75
N LYS A 24 6.26 -11.68 1.89
CA LYS A 24 4.93 -11.24 2.32
C LYS A 24 4.36 -10.18 1.40
N ARG A 25 5.17 -9.19 1.01
CA ARG A 25 4.74 -8.11 0.12
C ARG A 25 4.35 -8.64 -1.25
N SER A 26 5.15 -9.53 -1.83
CA SER A 26 4.83 -10.17 -3.11
C SER A 26 3.50 -10.93 -3.05
N ALA A 27 3.26 -11.71 -1.98
CA ALA A 27 1.99 -12.40 -1.79
C ALA A 27 0.81 -11.44 -1.61
N ALA A 28 1.01 -10.31 -0.93
CA ALA A 28 0.00 -9.27 -0.77
C ALA A 28 -0.34 -8.59 -2.11
N ILE A 29 0.67 -8.32 -2.96
CA ILE A 29 0.47 -7.77 -4.31
C ILE A 29 -0.35 -8.73 -5.16
N ASP A 30 -0.01 -10.02 -5.16
CA ASP A 30 -0.71 -11.04 -5.95
C ASP A 30 -2.19 -11.18 -5.59
N ARG A 31 -2.49 -11.03 -4.29
CA ARG A 31 -3.86 -11.08 -3.76
C ARG A 31 -4.65 -9.79 -4.01
N THR A 32 -3.98 -8.64 -4.00
CA THR A 32 -4.63 -7.31 -4.00
C THR A 32 -4.85 -6.76 -5.40
N TYR A 33 -3.90 -6.98 -6.32
CA TYR A 33 -3.91 -6.33 -7.63
C TYR A 33 -4.13 -7.31 -8.78
N ALA A 34 -4.76 -6.84 -9.85
CA ALA A 34 -4.77 -7.55 -11.13
C ALA A 34 -3.35 -7.65 -11.73
N GLN A 35 -3.12 -8.61 -12.63
CA GLN A 35 -1.81 -8.82 -13.26
C GLN A 35 -1.33 -7.57 -14.03
N ASP A 36 -2.28 -6.84 -14.64
CA ASP A 36 -2.08 -5.65 -15.45
C ASP A 36 -2.32 -4.34 -14.67
N VAL A 37 -2.13 -4.37 -13.34
CA VAL A 37 -2.28 -3.19 -12.48
C VAL A 37 -1.57 -1.97 -13.04
N ARG A 38 -2.25 -0.83 -13.00
CA ARG A 38 -1.70 0.48 -13.38
C ARG A 38 -1.68 1.37 -12.16
N TRP A 39 -0.51 1.50 -11.56
CA TRP A 39 -0.28 2.40 -10.44
C TRP A 39 0.14 3.77 -10.97
N THR A 40 -0.51 4.84 -10.52
CA THR A 40 -0.24 6.20 -10.99
C THR A 40 0.17 7.09 -9.83
N ASP A 41 1.26 7.84 -10.00
CA ASP A 41 1.69 8.89 -9.09
C ASP A 41 2.29 10.09 -9.84
N ALA A 42 2.97 10.98 -9.12
CA ALA A 42 3.58 12.18 -9.68
C ALA A 42 4.72 11.89 -10.68
N GLU A 43 5.33 10.71 -10.62
CA GLU A 43 6.44 10.31 -11.49
C GLU A 43 5.95 9.61 -12.77
N GLY A 44 4.70 9.15 -12.78
CA GLY A 44 4.05 8.59 -13.96
C GLY A 44 3.21 7.35 -13.64
N VAL A 45 3.18 6.41 -14.59
CA VAL A 45 2.40 5.17 -14.48
C VAL A 45 3.32 3.96 -14.48
N THR A 46 3.21 3.15 -13.43
CA THR A 46 3.86 1.85 -13.30
C THR A 46 2.86 0.76 -13.65
N THR A 47 3.23 -0.15 -14.56
CA THR A 47 2.31 -1.20 -15.06
C THR A 47 2.84 -2.60 -14.74
N GLY A 48 1.98 -3.43 -14.18
CA GLY A 48 2.28 -4.82 -13.82
C GLY A 48 2.73 -4.99 -12.37
N ARG A 49 2.47 -6.19 -11.82
CA ARG A 49 2.78 -6.51 -10.42
C ARG A 49 4.28 -6.44 -10.09
N GLU A 50 5.12 -6.93 -10.99
CA GLU A 50 6.59 -6.89 -10.82
C GLU A 50 7.12 -5.46 -10.76
N ALA A 51 6.63 -4.58 -11.64
CA ALA A 51 7.02 -3.18 -11.65
C ALA A 51 6.49 -2.44 -10.40
N LEU A 52 5.29 -2.80 -9.92
CA LEU A 52 4.75 -2.26 -8.67
C LEU A 52 5.59 -2.70 -7.46
N GLU A 53 6.02 -3.96 -7.42
CA GLU A 53 6.90 -4.48 -6.36
C GLU A 53 8.24 -3.72 -6.32
N ALA A 54 8.88 -3.57 -7.49
CA ALA A 54 10.12 -2.79 -7.61
C ALA A 54 9.95 -1.34 -7.13
N LYS A 55 8.78 -0.74 -7.40
CA LYS A 55 8.45 0.61 -6.92
C LYS A 55 8.28 0.65 -5.39
N CYS A 56 7.66 -0.38 -4.80
CA CYS A 56 7.51 -0.48 -3.35
C CYS A 56 8.88 -0.59 -2.66
N VAL A 57 9.79 -1.39 -3.20
CA VAL A 57 11.18 -1.50 -2.70
C VAL A 57 11.88 -0.15 -2.75
N ALA A 58 11.87 0.52 -3.91
CA ALA A 58 12.51 1.82 -4.08
C ALA A 58 11.94 2.89 -3.13
N LEU A 59 10.62 2.90 -2.95
CA LEU A 59 9.95 3.79 -1.99
C LEU A 59 10.41 3.50 -0.56
N GLN A 60 10.47 2.23 -0.18
CA GLN A 60 10.84 1.81 1.17
C GLN A 60 12.28 2.14 1.55
N GLU A 61 13.21 2.08 0.60
CA GLU A 61 14.60 2.51 0.77
C GLU A 61 14.69 4.02 1.09
N GLN A 62 13.82 4.83 0.50
CA GLN A 62 13.76 6.27 0.75
C GLN A 62 13.12 6.62 2.10
N LEU A 63 12.19 5.81 2.60
CA LEU A 63 11.45 6.06 3.84
C LEU A 63 12.27 5.84 5.12
N GLY A 64 13.35 5.05 5.06
CA GLY A 64 14.11 4.68 6.26
C GLY A 64 13.20 4.01 7.31
N SER A 65 13.18 4.54 8.53
CA SER A 65 12.38 4.04 9.66
C SER A 65 10.92 4.52 9.68
N LEU A 66 10.51 5.36 8.73
CA LEU A 66 9.13 5.83 8.62
C LEU A 66 8.19 4.69 8.20
N GLN A 67 6.94 4.78 8.62
CA GLN A 67 5.89 3.81 8.29
C GLN A 67 4.61 4.52 7.87
N PHE A 68 3.84 3.87 7.00
CA PHE A 68 2.51 4.32 6.63
C PHE A 68 1.49 3.95 7.72
N ALA A 69 0.69 4.93 8.12
CA ALA A 69 -0.45 4.74 9.01
C ALA A 69 -1.73 5.28 8.38
N THR A 70 -2.86 4.61 8.63
CA THR A 70 -4.18 5.06 8.17
C THR A 70 -4.53 6.42 8.76
N ALA A 71 -5.01 7.35 7.93
CA ALA A 71 -5.45 8.68 8.35
C ALA A 71 -6.98 8.81 8.24
N GLY A 72 -7.70 8.06 9.08
CA GLY A 72 -9.16 8.03 9.12
C GLY A 72 -9.78 6.83 8.38
N PRO A 73 -11.10 6.84 8.18
CA PRO A 73 -11.81 5.69 7.60
C PRO A 73 -11.62 5.60 6.09
N VAL A 74 -11.80 4.39 5.54
CA VAL A 74 -11.94 4.17 4.10
C VAL A 74 -13.21 4.84 3.61
N ARG A 75 -13.08 5.61 2.52
CA ARG A 75 -14.20 6.15 1.75
C ARG A 75 -14.37 5.33 0.49
N GLN A 76 -15.61 5.02 0.12
CA GLN A 76 -15.89 4.15 -1.02
C GLN A 76 -17.01 4.68 -1.91
N LEU A 77 -16.88 4.39 -3.19
CA LEU A 77 -17.90 4.47 -4.23
C LEU A 77 -17.92 3.12 -4.98
N PRO A 78 -18.92 2.84 -5.83
CA PRO A 78 -18.89 1.65 -6.66
C PRO A 78 -17.57 1.54 -7.43
N ASN A 79 -16.83 0.44 -7.21
CA ASN A 79 -15.53 0.16 -7.81
C ASN A 79 -14.41 1.17 -7.49
N PHE A 80 -14.53 1.94 -6.41
CA PHE A 80 -13.52 2.91 -6.02
C PHE A 80 -13.37 2.99 -4.49
N GLY A 81 -12.13 2.87 -4.03
CA GLY A 81 -11.75 3.06 -2.64
C GLY A 81 -10.77 4.22 -2.50
N TYR A 82 -10.89 4.95 -1.39
CA TYR A 82 -9.96 5.99 -0.99
C TYR A 82 -9.62 5.80 0.48
N LEU A 83 -8.32 5.76 0.78
CA LEU A 83 -7.79 5.74 2.13
C LEU A 83 -6.69 6.79 2.23
N ALA A 84 -6.91 7.79 3.09
CA ALA A 84 -5.86 8.74 3.44
C ALA A 84 -4.82 8.05 4.34
N TRP A 85 -3.59 8.52 4.29
CA TRP A 85 -2.48 8.00 5.08
C TRP A 85 -1.55 9.12 5.55
N ASN A 86 -0.79 8.82 6.61
CA ASN A 86 0.30 9.64 7.12
C ASN A 86 1.58 8.81 7.13
N LEU A 87 2.73 9.49 7.03
CA LEU A 87 4.01 8.91 7.44
C LEU A 87 4.23 9.22 8.91
N VAL A 88 4.53 8.19 9.68
CA VAL A 88 4.82 8.27 11.12
C VAL A 88 6.15 7.62 11.41
N ASP A 89 6.82 8.04 12.48
CA ASP A 89 8.00 7.35 12.96
C ASP A 89 7.62 5.92 13.40
N GLY A 90 8.37 4.92 12.93
CA GLY A 90 8.19 3.53 13.31
C GLY A 90 8.56 3.21 14.77
N VAL A 91 8.99 4.21 15.54
CA VAL A 91 9.16 4.13 16.99
C VAL A 91 7.81 4.45 17.61
N ALA A 92 7.22 3.47 18.29
CA ALA A 92 5.96 3.66 19.01
C ALA A 92 6.03 4.90 19.92
N PRO A 93 4.97 5.73 19.99
CA PRO A 93 4.94 6.81 20.96
C PRO A 93 5.12 6.23 22.37
N PRO A 94 5.91 6.88 23.26
CA PRO A 94 6.02 6.44 24.64
C PRO A 94 4.65 6.49 25.31
N GLN A 95 4.33 5.45 26.08
CA GLN A 95 3.12 5.38 26.92
C GLN A 95 3.16 6.39 28.07
#